data_AF-A0A0M0FA64-F1
#
_entry.id   AF-A0A0M0FA64-F1
#
_cell.length_a   1.000
_cell.length_b   1.000
_cell.length_c   1.000
_cell.angle_alpha   90.00
_cell.angle_beta   90.00
_cell.angle_gamma   90.00
#
_symmetry.space_group_name_H-M   'P 1'
#
loop_
_entity.id
_entity.type
_entity.pdbx_description
1 polymer ?
#
loop_
_entity_poly.entity_id
_entity_poly.type
_entity_poly.pdbx_seq_one_letter_code
_entity_poly.pdbx_strand_id
1 'polypeptide(L)' 'MLVMYFGTQDEVDAFTALPSVAAMESVQEGRFAPIVGESFVMASSAPTVLSIPLMLDQYVPQPAEAAAAAK' A
#
# COMPACT_ATOMS: atom_id res chain seq x y z
N MET A 1 -2.48 -7.10 -8.53
CA MET A 1 -2.03 -5.96 -7.71
C MET A 1 -2.57 -6.16 -6.30
N LEU A 2 -1.71 -6.09 -5.28
CA LEU A 2 -2.07 -6.22 -3.88
C LEU A 2 -1.79 -4.88 -3.19
N VAL A 3 -2.82 -4.27 -2.61
CA VAL A 3 -2.70 -3.04 -1.81
C VAL A 3 -3.03 -3.40 -0.37
N MET A 4 -2.11 -3.11 0.55
CA MET A 4 -2.32 -3.35 1.96
C MET A 4 -1.83 -2.18 2.78
N TYR A 5 -2.42 -2.00 3.96
CA TYR A 5 -2.21 -0.87 4.83
C TYR A 5 -1.49 -1.31 6.09
N PHE A 6 -0.42 -0.61 6.43
CA PHE A 6 0.42 -0.92 7.57
C PHE A 6 0.71 0.34 8.39
N GLY A 7 0.87 0.18 9.70
CA GLY A 7 1.25 1.28 10.58
C GLY A 7 2.72 1.66 10.38
N THR A 8 3.58 0.66 10.16
CA THR A 8 5.04 0.82 10.04
C THR A 8 5.64 -0.05 8.93
N GLN A 9 6.87 0.27 8.52
CA GLN A 9 7.60 -0.52 7.52
C GLN A 9 7.98 -1.91 8.06
N ASP A 10 8.27 -2.03 9.35
CA ASP A 10 8.61 -3.31 9.99
C ASP A 10 7.46 -4.33 9.86
N GLU A 11 6.22 -3.86 9.88
CA GLU A 11 5.03 -4.71 9.66
C GLU A 11 4.92 -5.20 8.21
N VAL A 12 5.32 -4.38 7.24
CA VAL A 12 5.38 -4.76 5.82
C VAL A 12 6.40 -5.88 5.62
N ASP A 13 7.57 -5.73 6.24
CA ASP A 13 8.67 -6.67 6.11
C ASP A 13 8.31 -8.00 6.81
N ALA A 14 7.69 -7.94 7.99
CA ALA A 14 7.16 -9.12 8.66
C ALA A 14 6.06 -9.82 7.85
N PHE A 15 5.20 -9.06 7.17
CA PHE A 15 4.13 -9.61 6.33
C PHE A 15 4.69 -10.29 5.07
N THR A 16 5.63 -9.65 4.39
CA THR A 16 6.28 -10.20 3.18
C THR A 16 7.21 -11.38 3.47
N ALA A 17 7.72 -11.50 4.71
CA ALA A 17 8.48 -12.66 5.16
C ALA A 17 7.62 -13.94 5.34
N LEU A 18 6.29 -13.84 5.36
CA LEU A 18 5.41 -15.01 5.45
C LEU A 18 5.50 -15.83 4.15
N PRO A 19 5.76 -17.15 4.21
CA PRO A 19 5.89 -17.98 3.02
C PRO A 19 4.65 -17.97 2.12
N SER A 20 3.47 -17.83 2.71
CA SER A 20 2.20 -17.72 1.98
C SER A 20 2.05 -16.41 1.23
N VAL A 21 2.63 -15.31 1.75
CA VAL A 21 2.59 -13.98 1.14
C VAL A 21 3.67 -13.85 0.07
N ALA A 22 4.88 -14.35 0.35
CA ALA A 22 5.96 -14.42 -0.63
C ALA A 22 5.61 -15.32 -1.84
N ALA A 23 4.70 -16.28 -1.66
CA ALA A 23 4.19 -17.12 -2.74
C ALA A 23 3.11 -16.44 -3.61
N MET A 24 2.58 -15.27 -3.20
CA MET A 24 1.57 -14.57 -3.98
C MET A 24 2.18 -13.99 -5.26
N GLU A 25 1.55 -14.27 -6.40
CA GLU A 25 1.93 -13.75 -7.72
C GLU A 25 2.06 -12.20 -7.69
N SER A 26 1.15 -11.53 -6.99
CA SER A 26 1.19 -10.08 -6.81
C SER A 26 2.42 -9.55 -6.06
N VAL A 27 3.03 -10.36 -5.18
CA VAL A 27 4.25 -10.00 -4.45
C VAL A 27 5.49 -10.35 -5.27
N GLN A 28 5.50 -11.53 -5.88
CA GLN A 28 6.61 -11.99 -6.74
C GLN A 28 6.83 -11.10 -7.95
N GLU A 29 5.76 -10.57 -8.53
CA GLU A 29 5.82 -9.72 -9.72
C GLU A 29 5.94 -8.22 -9.41
N GLY A 30 6.27 -7.85 -8.16
CA GLY A 30 6.43 -6.46 -7.76
C GLY A 30 5.14 -5.64 -7.81
N ARG A 31 3.97 -6.29 -7.94
CA ARG A 31 2.64 -5.64 -7.98
C ARG A 31 2.06 -5.44 -6.58
N PHE A 32 2.93 -5.26 -5.57
CA PHE A 32 2.57 -5.07 -4.17
C PHE A 32 2.84 -3.63 -3.74
N ALA A 33 1.79 -2.93 -3.30
CA ALA A 33 1.83 -1.55 -2.84
C ALA A 33 1.50 -1.52 -1.33
N PRO A 34 2.51 -1.57 -0.45
CA PRO A 34 2.29 -1.36 0.98
C PRO A 34 2.12 0.14 1.26
N ILE A 35 0.95 0.53 1.72
CA ILE A 35 0.65 1.89 2.17
C ILE A 35 1.01 1.97 3.64
N VAL A 36 2.10 2.67 3.95
CA VAL A 36 2.63 2.80 5.30
C VAL A 36 2.26 4.15 5.90
N GLY A 37 1.76 4.13 7.12
CA GLY A 37 1.48 5.31 7.92
C GLY A 37 0.05 5.32 8.42
N GLU A 38 -0.12 5.28 9.74
CA GLU A 38 -1.42 5.25 10.42
C GLU A 38 -2.38 6.34 9.93
N SER A 39 -1.87 7.55 9.67
CA SER A 39 -2.67 8.65 9.12
C SER A 39 -3.22 8.37 7.71
N PHE A 40 -2.50 7.63 6.86
CA PHE A 40 -2.98 7.23 5.53
C PHE A 40 -4.02 6.11 5.62
N VAL A 41 -3.82 5.15 6.53
CA VAL A 41 -4.79 4.08 6.79
C VAL A 41 -6.11 4.66 7.29
N MET A 42 -6.05 5.62 8.22
CA MET A 42 -7.23 6.30 8.76
C MET A 42 -7.88 7.25 7.74
N ALA A 43 -7.08 7.98 6.96
CA ALA A 43 -7.59 8.91 5.95
C ALA A 43 -8.29 8.20 4.77
N SER A 44 -7.82 7.01 4.40
CA SER A 44 -8.37 6.21 3.30
C SER A 44 -9.60 5.38 3.69
N SER A 45 -9.70 4.95 4.95
CA SER A 45 -10.84 4.15 5.43
C SER A 45 -12.13 4.96 5.65
N ALA A 46 -12.03 6.26 5.90
CA ALA A 46 -13.17 7.18 6.02
C ALA A 46 -12.87 8.53 5.35
N PRO A 47 -13.05 8.64 4.01
CA PRO A 47 -12.73 9.88 3.30
C PRO A 47 -13.65 11.03 3.73
N THR A 48 -13.06 12.20 3.95
CA THR A 48 -13.74 13.46 4.25
C THR A 48 -13.27 14.53 3.28
N VAL A 49 -13.99 15.66 3.21
CA VAL A 49 -13.60 16.81 2.37
C VAL A 49 -12.17 17.29 2.66
N LEU A 50 -11.69 17.12 3.89
CA LEU A 50 -10.33 17.47 4.28
C LEU A 50 -9.30 16.40 3.93
N SER A 51 -9.67 15.12 3.85
CA SER A 51 -8.73 14.04 3.52
C SER A 51 -8.63 13.73 2.03
N ILE A 52 -9.59 14.17 1.20
CA ILE A 52 -9.55 13.98 -0.26
C ILE A 52 -8.33 14.66 -0.92
N PRO A 53 -8.02 15.96 -0.65
CA PRO A 53 -6.83 16.58 -1.25
C PRO A 53 -5.54 15.87 -0.84
N LEU A 54 -5.44 15.49 0.44
CA LEU A 54 -4.29 14.75 0.97
C LEU A 54 -4.16 13.36 0.30
N MET A 55 -5.27 12.66 0.06
CA MET A 55 -5.25 11.39 -0.66
C MET A 55 -4.81 11.56 -2.12
N LEU A 56 -5.30 12.58 -2.83
CA LEU A 56 -4.94 12.80 -4.23
C LEU A 56 -3.46 13.14 -4.39
N ASP A 57 -2.91 13.96 -3.49
CA ASP A 57 -1.52 14.42 -3.59
C ASP A 57 -0.50 13.38 -3.08
N GLN A 58 -0.83 12.62 -2.04
CA GLN A 58 0.16 11.79 -1.35
C GLN A 58 -0.17 10.29 -1.39
N TYR A 59 -1.45 9.91 -1.44
CA TYR A 59 -1.84 8.50 -1.46
C TYR A 59 -1.87 7.94 -2.89
N VAL A 60 -2.55 8.59 -3.85
CA VAL A 60 -2.72 8.10 -5.23
C VAL A 60 -1.41 7.82 -5.99
N PRO A 61 -0.31 8.59 -5.79
CA PRO A 61 0.95 8.29 -6.47
C PRO A 61 1.55 6.92 -6.10
N GLN A 62 1.41 6.47 -4.85
CA GLN A 62 2.02 5.22 -4.36
C GLN A 62 1.49 3.94 -5.07
N PRO A 63 0.17 3.69 -5.16
CA PRO A 63 -0.36 2.58 -5.94
C PRO A 63 -0.18 2.80 -7.45
N ALA A 64 -0.13 4.04 -7.94
CA ALA A 64 0.11 4.32 -9.35
C ALA A 64 1.54 3.93 -9.78
N GLU A 65 2.55 4.22 -8.96
CA GLU A 65 3.93 3.80 -9.17
C GLU A 65 4.06 2.27 -9.12
N ALA A 66 3.43 1.63 -8.13
CA ALA A 66 3.42 0.16 -8.05
C ALA A 66 2.70 -0.49 -9.24
N ALA A 67 1.63 0.13 -9.75
CA ALA A 67 0.94 -0.31 -10.96
C ALA A 67 1.77 -0.09 -12.24
N ALA A 68 2.58 0.97 -12.30
CA ALA A 68 3.47 1.25 -13.43
C ALA A 68 4.73 0.37 -13.42
N ALA A 69 5.19 -0.05 -12.24
CA ALA A 69 6.32 -0.97 -12.07
C ALA A 69 5.95 -2.44 -12.35
N ALA A 70 4.66 -2.76 -12.32
CA ALA A 70 4.15 -4.07 -12.71
C ALA A 70 4.39 -4.33 -14.21
N LYS A 71 5.00 -5.47 -14.54
CA LYS A 71 5.15 -5.95 -15.92
C LYS A 71 3.91 -6.67 -16.42
#